data_AF-A0A6F8YTI6-F1
#
_entry.id   AF-A0A6F8YTI6-F1
#
_cell.length_a   1.000
_cell.length_b   1.000
_cell.length_c   1.000
_cell.angle_alpha   90.00
_cell.angle_beta   90.00
_cell.angle_gamma   90.00
#
_symmetry.space_group_name_H-M   'P 1'
#
loop_
_entity.id
_entity.type
_entity.pdbx_description
1 polymer ?
#
loop_
_entity_poly.entity_id
_entity_poly.type
_entity_poly.pdbx_seq_one_letter_code
_entity_poly.pdbx_strand_id
1 'polypeptide(L)'
;MDASSVPGYVGMVLYGIDFVPDLSDDDAIRWRADSMINQRHFADSPAVYAAAIKAVLAAGRLPRRTLDMSTRYSEKELLDFLRRLDRHLDGLRPWPRPAFRKLDVQHWSQFTHARAIARVDESIHQLTGRLNQRFDEVEINRQTRPVAVIELRSGHLVALLGPAGRPKTTFTLLQHDTTDPAEIIARFCEYTELPPERITRTAEP
;
A
#
# COMPACT_ATOMS: atom_id res chain seq x y z
N MET A 1 -14.47 10.98 -15.01
CA MET A 1 -14.71 9.54 -14.74
C MET A 1 -15.81 9.09 -15.67
N ASP A 2 -15.60 8.02 -16.42
CA ASP A 2 -16.64 7.42 -17.25
C ASP A 2 -17.68 6.75 -16.33
N ALA A 3 -18.98 7.03 -16.54
CA ALA A 3 -20.07 6.44 -15.77
C ALA A 3 -20.04 4.90 -15.82
N SER A 4 -19.49 4.31 -16.89
CA SER A 4 -19.34 2.86 -17.03
C SER A 4 -18.38 2.23 -16.00
N SER A 5 -17.47 3.03 -15.43
CA SER A 5 -16.43 2.57 -14.50
C SER A 5 -16.88 2.55 -13.03
N VAL A 6 -17.94 3.30 -12.69
CA VAL A 6 -18.45 3.44 -11.30
C VAL A 6 -18.74 2.07 -10.64
N PRO A 7 -19.42 1.11 -11.28
CA PRO A 7 -19.67 -0.19 -10.66
C PRO A 7 -18.40 -0.96 -10.32
N GLY A 8 -17.36 -0.85 -11.15
CA GLY A 8 -16.07 -1.49 -10.89
C GLY A 8 -15.38 -0.91 -9.66
N TYR A 9 -15.36 0.42 -9.55
CA TYR A 9 -14.75 1.10 -8.41
C TYR A 9 -15.46 0.79 -7.09
N VAL A 10 -16.79 0.88 -7.05
CA VAL A 10 -17.55 0.57 -5.82
C VAL A 10 -17.52 -0.93 -5.50
N GLY A 11 -17.49 -1.79 -6.51
CA GLY A 11 -17.20 -3.22 -6.33
C GLY A 11 -15.87 -3.47 -5.63
N MET A 12 -14.80 -2.76 -6.02
CA MET A 12 -13.50 -2.84 -5.34
C MET A 12 -13.54 -2.30 -3.90
N VAL A 13 -14.30 -1.23 -3.63
CA VAL A 13 -14.49 -0.69 -2.27
C VAL A 13 -15.14 -1.73 -1.36
N LEU A 14 -16.18 -2.41 -1.86
CA LEU A 14 -16.94 -3.41 -1.13
C LEU A 14 -16.34 -4.82 -1.25
N TYR A 15 -15.20 -4.97 -1.93
CA TYR A 15 -14.54 -6.26 -2.02
C TYR A 15 -14.07 -6.73 -0.64
N GLY A 16 -14.43 -7.97 -0.31
CA GLY A 16 -14.14 -8.59 0.98
C GLY A 16 -14.95 -8.03 2.16
N ILE A 17 -16.00 -7.24 1.92
CA ILE A 17 -16.79 -6.62 2.98
C ILE A 17 -17.47 -7.66 3.88
N ASP A 18 -17.85 -8.83 3.35
CA ASP A 18 -18.45 -9.94 4.10
C ASP A 18 -17.54 -10.51 5.21
N PHE A 19 -16.22 -10.31 5.11
CA PHE A 19 -15.26 -10.70 6.15
C PHE A 19 -15.16 -9.70 7.30
N VAL A 20 -15.70 -8.49 7.14
CA VAL A 20 -15.85 -7.56 8.26
C VAL A 20 -16.94 -8.12 9.18
N PRO A 21 -16.72 -8.22 10.51
CA PRO A 21 -17.75 -8.73 11.42
C PRO A 21 -18.94 -7.77 11.59
N ASP A 22 -18.66 -6.47 11.60
CA ASP A 22 -19.64 -5.43 11.87
C ASP A 22 -19.34 -4.18 11.02
N LEU A 23 -20.28 -3.77 10.17
CA LEU A 23 -20.16 -2.55 9.37
C LEU A 23 -20.48 -1.28 10.17
N SER A 24 -21.07 -1.42 11.36
CA SER A 24 -21.30 -0.32 12.29
C SER A 24 -20.00 0.14 12.95
N ASP A 25 -18.95 -0.69 12.93
CA ASP A 25 -17.64 -0.37 13.50
C ASP A 25 -16.89 0.70 12.70
N ASP A 26 -16.36 1.70 13.40
CA ASP A 26 -15.52 2.75 12.80
C ASP A 26 -14.15 2.21 12.36
N ASP A 27 -13.67 1.09 12.92
CA ASP A 27 -12.40 0.48 12.51
C ASP A 27 -12.44 0.00 11.07
N ALA A 28 -13.56 -0.57 10.61
CA ALA A 28 -13.74 -0.97 9.23
C ALA A 28 -13.68 0.24 8.26
N ILE A 29 -14.24 1.38 8.68
CA ILE A 29 -14.21 2.64 7.93
C ILE A 29 -12.77 3.17 7.85
N ARG A 30 -12.09 3.28 9.01
CA ARG A 30 -10.70 3.75 9.10
C ARG A 30 -9.77 2.90 8.24
N TRP A 31 -9.84 1.58 8.40
CA TRP A 31 -9.00 0.65 7.65
C TRP A 31 -9.23 0.74 6.14
N ARG A 32 -10.49 0.86 5.71
CA ARG A 32 -10.82 0.98 4.28
C ARG A 32 -10.33 2.30 3.70
N ALA A 33 -10.51 3.42 4.41
CA ALA A 33 -10.00 4.72 3.99
C ALA A 33 -8.47 4.75 3.94
N ASP A 34 -7.79 4.22 4.95
CA ASP A 34 -6.33 4.12 4.98
C ASP A 34 -5.81 3.28 3.81
N SER A 35 -6.46 2.14 3.52
CA SER A 35 -6.11 1.30 2.37
C SER A 35 -6.24 2.03 1.03
N MET A 36 -7.26 2.88 0.87
CA MET A 36 -7.43 3.72 -0.32
C MET A 36 -6.36 4.80 -0.42
N ILE A 37 -6.09 5.50 0.67
CA ILE A 37 -5.08 6.58 0.76
C ILE A 37 -3.69 6.04 0.48
N ASN A 38 -3.34 4.90 1.09
CA ASN A 38 -2.06 4.25 0.90
C ASN A 38 -2.00 3.38 -0.36
N GLN A 39 -3.07 3.34 -1.15
CA GLN A 39 -3.16 2.57 -2.40
C GLN A 39 -2.75 1.10 -2.25
N ARG A 40 -3.00 0.51 -1.07
CA ARG A 40 -2.61 -0.88 -0.78
C ARG A 40 -3.29 -1.81 -1.76
N HIS A 41 -4.62 -1.74 -1.88
CA HIS A 41 -5.41 -2.62 -2.76
C HIS A 41 -6.13 -1.86 -3.88
N PHE A 42 -5.79 -0.59 -4.05
CA PHE A 42 -6.50 0.36 -4.89
C PHE A 42 -5.53 0.94 -5.92
N ALA A 43 -5.78 0.66 -7.19
CA ALA A 43 -4.90 1.06 -8.29
C ALA A 43 -4.93 2.56 -8.58
N ASP A 44 -6.06 3.22 -8.29
CA ASP A 44 -6.28 4.64 -8.56
C ASP A 44 -6.13 5.51 -7.30
N SER A 45 -6.18 6.83 -7.48
CA SER A 45 -6.14 7.77 -6.35
C SER A 45 -7.42 7.73 -5.50
N PRO A 46 -7.38 8.12 -4.21
CA PRO A 46 -8.58 8.23 -3.36
C PRO A 46 -9.69 9.08 -3.97
N ALA A 47 -9.33 10.09 -4.76
CA ALA A 47 -10.29 10.97 -5.43
C ALA A 47 -11.21 10.22 -6.39
N VAL A 48 -10.70 9.21 -7.10
CA VAL A 48 -11.48 8.40 -8.04
C VAL A 48 -12.50 7.55 -7.28
N TYR A 49 -12.08 6.87 -6.22
CA TYR A 49 -12.99 6.08 -5.39
C TYR A 49 -14.03 6.94 -4.68
N ALA A 50 -13.64 8.07 -4.10
CA ALA A 50 -14.56 9.01 -3.46
C ALA A 50 -15.64 9.51 -4.43
N ALA A 51 -15.26 9.86 -5.67
CA ALA A 51 -16.23 10.28 -6.67
C ALA A 51 -17.18 9.13 -7.11
N ALA A 52 -16.69 7.90 -7.19
CA ALA A 52 -17.53 6.73 -7.49
C ALA A 52 -18.53 6.42 -6.35
N ILE A 53 -18.08 6.53 -5.09
CA ILE A 53 -18.93 6.41 -3.90
C ILE A 53 -20.03 7.46 -3.93
N LYS A 54 -19.69 8.73 -4.17
CA LYS A 54 -20.68 9.83 -4.27
C LYS A 54 -21.70 9.59 -5.36
N ALA A 55 -21.30 9.06 -6.52
CA ALA A 55 -22.22 8.74 -7.61
C ALA A 55 -23.25 7.67 -7.21
N VAL A 56 -22.81 6.61 -6.53
CA VAL A 56 -23.71 5.56 -6.02
C VAL A 56 -24.63 6.09 -4.92
N LEU A 57 -24.11 6.89 -3.98
CA LEU A 57 -24.91 7.50 -2.92
C LEU A 57 -25.97 8.45 -3.48
N ALA A 58 -25.65 9.22 -4.53
CA ALA A 58 -26.60 10.10 -5.20
C ALA A 58 -27.71 9.32 -5.94
N ALA A 59 -27.38 8.16 -6.52
CA ALA A 59 -28.35 7.27 -7.14
C ALA A 59 -29.25 6.54 -6.10
N GLY A 60 -28.82 6.49 -4.83
CA GLY A 60 -29.56 5.86 -3.74
C GLY A 60 -29.64 4.32 -3.83
N ARG A 61 -28.87 3.71 -4.73
CA ARG A 61 -28.87 2.26 -4.98
C ARG A 61 -27.52 1.78 -5.50
N LEU A 62 -27.17 0.55 -5.15
CA LEU A 62 -25.98 -0.12 -5.66
C LEU A 62 -26.24 -0.70 -7.07
N PRO A 63 -25.21 -0.74 -7.93
CA PRO A 63 -25.27 -1.56 -9.13
C PRO A 63 -25.51 -3.02 -8.75
N ARG A 64 -26.40 -3.72 -9.48
CA ARG A 64 -26.79 -5.11 -9.15
C ARG A 64 -25.58 -6.04 -8.99
N ARG A 65 -24.61 -5.97 -9.91
CA ARG A 65 -23.37 -6.75 -9.81
C ARG A 65 -22.58 -6.50 -8.53
N THR A 66 -22.59 -5.27 -8.02
CA THR A 66 -21.92 -4.90 -6.77
C THR A 66 -22.68 -5.43 -5.56
N LEU A 67 -24.02 -5.38 -5.59
CA LEU A 67 -24.86 -5.95 -4.53
C LEU A 67 -24.67 -7.47 -4.44
N ASP A 68 -24.62 -8.17 -5.58
CA ASP A 68 -24.42 -9.62 -5.66
C ASP A 68 -23.06 -10.09 -5.09
N MET A 69 -22.11 -9.18 -4.83
CA MET A 69 -20.83 -9.50 -4.19
C MET A 69 -20.92 -9.66 -2.66
N SER A 70 -22.00 -9.18 -2.04
CA SER A 70 -22.23 -9.27 -0.60
C SER A 70 -23.37 -10.25 -0.34
N THR A 71 -23.08 -11.29 0.41
CA THR A 71 -24.06 -12.28 0.86
C THR A 71 -24.53 -12.04 2.28
N ARG A 72 -23.75 -11.27 3.06
CA ARG A 72 -23.99 -11.03 4.48
C ARG A 72 -24.79 -9.77 4.75
N TYR A 73 -24.51 -8.70 4.00
CA TYR A 73 -25.07 -7.38 4.26
C TYR A 73 -26.12 -6.99 3.24
N SER A 74 -27.18 -6.35 3.72
CA SER A 74 -28.21 -5.76 2.87
C SER A 74 -27.70 -4.53 2.13
N GLU A 75 -28.37 -4.17 1.03
CA GLU A 75 -28.06 -2.94 0.28
C GLU A 75 -28.08 -1.69 1.17
N LYS A 76 -29.02 -1.63 2.13
CA LYS A 76 -29.14 -0.52 3.07
C LYS A 76 -27.90 -0.38 3.95
N GLU A 77 -27.39 -1.49 4.49
CA GLU A 77 -26.18 -1.51 5.34
C GLU A 77 -24.94 -1.11 4.52
N LEU A 78 -24.82 -1.62 3.30
CA LEU A 78 -23.72 -1.25 2.40
C LEU A 78 -23.75 0.23 2.02
N LEU A 79 -24.92 0.79 1.71
CA LEU A 79 -25.06 2.22 1.42
C LEU A 79 -24.75 3.08 2.65
N ASP A 80 -25.11 2.63 3.85
CA ASP A 80 -24.76 3.35 5.08
C ASP A 80 -23.25 3.33 5.34
N PHE A 81 -22.62 2.17 5.17
CA PHE A 81 -21.16 2.03 5.22
C PHE A 81 -20.48 2.98 4.22
N LEU A 82 -20.93 3.00 2.96
CA LEU A 82 -20.40 3.91 1.94
C LEU A 82 -20.58 5.39 2.30
N ARG A 83 -21.71 5.77 2.93
CA ARG A 83 -21.95 7.14 3.39
C ARG A 83 -20.99 7.55 4.51
N ARG A 84 -20.73 6.66 5.45
CA ARG A 84 -19.75 6.89 6.53
C ARG A 84 -18.33 6.96 6.00
N LEU A 85 -17.99 6.09 5.05
CA LEU A 85 -16.70 6.10 4.38
C LEU A 85 -16.48 7.39 3.57
N ASP A 86 -17.48 7.85 2.82
CA ASP A 86 -17.43 9.12 2.09
C ASP A 86 -17.16 10.30 3.03
N ARG A 87 -17.88 10.38 4.15
CA ARG A 87 -17.68 11.43 5.17
C ARG A 87 -16.28 11.37 5.77
N HIS A 88 -15.79 10.16 6.08
CA HIS A 88 -14.46 9.98 6.63
C HIS A 88 -13.37 10.40 5.63
N LEU A 89 -13.48 9.97 4.37
CA LEU A 89 -12.58 10.38 3.29
C LEU A 89 -12.60 11.88 3.05
N ASP A 90 -13.78 12.52 3.08
CA ASP A 90 -13.91 13.96 2.93
C ASP A 90 -13.25 14.72 4.10
N GLY A 91 -13.32 14.20 5.32
CA GLY A 91 -12.65 14.75 6.50
C GLY A 91 -11.11 14.67 6.45
N LEU A 92 -10.57 13.79 5.60
CA LEU A 92 -9.12 13.63 5.39
C LEU A 92 -8.58 14.48 4.23
N ARG A 93 -9.39 15.36 3.64
CA ARG A 93 -8.94 16.24 2.55
C ARG A 93 -8.07 17.41 3.07
N PRO A 94 -7.03 17.84 2.31
CA PRO A 94 -6.50 17.17 1.13
C PRO A 94 -5.88 15.82 1.51
N TRP A 95 -6.19 14.77 0.75
CA TRP A 95 -5.71 13.42 1.10
C TRP A 95 -4.19 13.40 1.17
N PRO A 96 -3.60 12.82 2.23
CA PRO A 96 -2.15 12.70 2.31
C PRO A 96 -1.65 11.81 1.18
N ARG A 97 -0.37 11.98 0.82
CA ARG A 97 0.29 11.06 -0.10
C ARG A 97 0.32 9.65 0.50
N PRO A 98 0.36 8.59 -0.31
CA PRO A 98 0.58 7.24 0.20
C PRO A 98 1.80 7.17 1.13
N ALA A 99 1.75 6.31 2.15
CA ALA A 99 2.87 6.10 3.07
C ALA A 99 4.18 5.77 2.32
N PHE A 100 4.06 5.03 1.23
CA PHE A 100 5.12 4.80 0.27
C PHE A 100 4.53 4.45 -1.11
N ARG A 101 5.36 4.50 -2.14
CA ARG A 101 5.05 4.07 -3.51
C ARG A 101 6.21 3.27 -4.08
N LYS A 102 5.92 2.10 -4.68
CA LYS A 102 6.92 1.38 -5.47
C LYS A 102 7.21 2.15 -6.76
N LEU A 103 8.47 2.36 -7.06
CA LEU A 103 8.93 2.93 -8.33
C LEU A 103 9.27 1.82 -9.33
N ASP A 104 9.28 2.19 -10.61
CA ASP A 104 9.71 1.29 -11.68
C ASP A 104 11.17 0.85 -11.50
N VAL A 105 11.48 -0.40 -11.88
CA VAL A 105 12.81 -1.01 -11.76
C VAL A 105 13.91 -0.19 -12.44
N GLN A 106 13.61 0.66 -13.42
CA GLN A 106 14.57 1.59 -14.03
C GLN A 106 15.25 2.52 -13.01
N HIS A 107 14.58 2.83 -11.90
CA HIS A 107 15.15 3.62 -10.81
C HIS A 107 16.23 2.87 -10.01
N TRP A 108 16.35 1.54 -10.18
CA TRP A 108 17.42 0.75 -9.56
C TRP A 108 18.82 1.27 -9.89
N SER A 109 19.00 1.86 -11.08
CA SER A 109 20.25 2.49 -11.50
C SER A 109 20.79 3.54 -10.51
N GLN A 110 19.91 4.17 -9.73
CA GLN A 110 20.27 5.15 -8.69
C GLN A 110 20.87 4.50 -7.43
N PHE A 111 20.70 3.18 -7.26
CA PHE A 111 21.11 2.43 -6.07
C PHE A 111 22.36 1.57 -6.28
N THR A 112 22.99 1.62 -7.45
CA THR A 112 24.23 0.87 -7.75
C THR A 112 25.39 1.21 -6.81
N HIS A 113 25.41 2.45 -6.31
CA HIS A 113 26.39 2.95 -5.34
C HIS A 113 25.73 3.39 -4.02
N ALA A 114 24.48 2.98 -3.77
CA ALA A 114 23.76 3.35 -2.56
C ALA A 114 24.38 2.72 -1.31
N ARG A 115 24.25 3.45 -0.19
CA ARG A 115 24.72 3.00 1.10
C ARG A 115 23.77 1.93 1.67
N ALA A 116 24.31 0.80 2.08
CA ALA A 116 23.58 -0.16 2.90
C ALA A 116 23.45 0.38 4.33
N ILE A 117 22.22 0.56 4.79
CA ILE A 117 21.92 1.18 6.09
C ILE A 117 21.31 0.21 7.10
N ALA A 118 20.68 -0.87 6.61
CA ALA A 118 20.06 -1.85 7.47
C ALA A 118 19.92 -3.21 6.80
N ARG A 119 19.69 -4.22 7.63
CA ARG A 119 19.28 -5.57 7.29
C ARG A 119 17.84 -5.76 7.78
N VAL A 120 16.97 -6.26 6.91
CA VAL A 120 15.55 -6.50 7.16
C VAL A 120 15.30 -8.01 7.19
N ASP A 121 15.07 -8.54 8.38
CA ASP A 121 14.95 -9.97 8.68
C ASP A 121 13.52 -10.49 8.41
N GLU A 122 13.07 -10.35 7.17
CA GLU A 122 11.78 -10.82 6.64
C GLU A 122 12.00 -11.63 5.35
N SER A 123 11.11 -12.57 5.06
CA SER A 123 11.08 -13.28 3.78
C SER A 123 10.46 -12.40 2.69
N ILE A 124 10.77 -12.71 1.42
CA ILE A 124 10.14 -12.02 0.29
C ILE A 124 8.61 -12.11 0.31
N HIS A 125 8.04 -13.20 0.83
CA HIS A 125 6.58 -13.35 0.93
C HIS A 125 5.99 -12.41 1.97
N GLN A 126 6.63 -12.27 3.13
CA GLN A 126 6.21 -11.33 4.17
C GLN A 126 6.35 -9.89 3.69
N LEU A 127 7.46 -9.54 3.03
CA LEU A 127 7.64 -8.21 2.46
C LEU A 127 6.65 -7.91 1.33
N THR A 128 6.39 -8.87 0.43
CA THR A 128 5.40 -8.71 -0.64
C THR A 128 4.01 -8.49 -0.05
N GLY A 129 3.62 -9.25 0.98
CA GLY A 129 2.33 -9.10 1.66
C GLY A 129 2.20 -7.77 2.39
N ARG A 130 3.25 -7.36 3.12
CA ARG A 130 3.27 -6.11 3.89
C ARG A 130 3.27 -4.87 3.00
N LEU A 131 4.08 -4.89 1.96
CA LEU A 131 4.16 -3.78 1.01
C LEU A 131 2.98 -3.78 0.02
N ASN A 132 2.31 -4.92 -0.13
CA ASN A 132 1.43 -5.26 -1.25
C ASN A 132 2.04 -4.94 -2.62
N GLN A 133 3.35 -5.16 -2.75
CA GLN A 133 4.13 -4.85 -3.94
C GLN A 133 5.01 -6.04 -4.32
N ARG A 134 5.07 -6.34 -5.62
CA ARG A 134 5.99 -7.36 -6.15
C ARG A 134 7.40 -6.80 -6.23
N PHE A 135 8.38 -7.63 -5.92
CA PHE A 135 9.79 -7.34 -6.18
C PHE A 135 10.09 -7.60 -7.65
N ASP A 136 10.88 -6.73 -8.26
CA ASP A 136 11.45 -6.93 -9.59
C ASP A 136 12.71 -7.79 -9.48
N GLU A 137 13.17 -8.34 -10.59
CA GLU A 137 14.41 -9.10 -10.64
C GLU A 137 15.46 -8.34 -11.45
N VAL A 138 16.64 -8.15 -10.87
CA VAL A 138 17.78 -7.47 -11.51
C VAL A 138 19.01 -8.36 -11.46
N GLU A 139 19.86 -8.23 -12.48
CA GLU A 139 21.14 -8.93 -12.52
C GLU A 139 22.23 -8.09 -11.84
N ILE A 140 22.86 -8.65 -10.80
CA ILE A 140 23.97 -8.03 -10.07
C ILE A 140 25.07 -9.08 -9.96
N ASN A 141 26.26 -8.79 -10.51
CA ASN A 141 27.40 -9.72 -10.50
C ASN A 141 27.05 -11.12 -11.05
N ARG A 142 26.30 -11.18 -12.16
CA ARG A 142 25.80 -12.43 -12.79
C ARG A 142 24.83 -13.25 -11.93
N GLN A 143 24.22 -12.61 -10.92
CA GLN A 143 23.21 -13.23 -10.07
C GLN A 143 21.91 -12.44 -10.14
N THR A 144 20.81 -13.13 -10.40
CA THR A 144 19.47 -12.54 -10.32
C THR A 144 19.09 -12.33 -8.86
N ARG A 145 18.78 -11.07 -8.50
CA ARG A 145 18.41 -10.67 -7.15
C ARG A 145 17.08 -9.92 -7.16
N PRO A 146 16.20 -10.15 -6.18
CA PRO A 146 14.95 -9.40 -6.07
C PRO A 146 15.22 -7.99 -5.53
N VAL A 147 14.60 -6.98 -6.14
CA VAL A 147 14.67 -5.58 -5.70
C VAL A 147 13.30 -4.94 -5.62
N ALA A 148 13.14 -4.01 -4.68
CA ALA A 148 12.02 -3.08 -4.66
C ALA A 148 12.55 -1.68 -4.40
N VAL A 149 12.37 -0.77 -5.36
CA VAL A 149 12.68 0.65 -5.19
C VAL A 149 11.42 1.35 -4.69
N ILE A 150 11.53 2.10 -3.60
CA ILE A 150 10.40 2.65 -2.87
C ILE A 150 10.67 4.13 -2.59
N GLU A 151 9.70 4.97 -2.93
CA GLU A 151 9.63 6.36 -2.49
C GLU A 151 8.74 6.43 -1.25
N LEU A 152 9.27 6.90 -0.13
CA LEU A 152 8.52 7.13 1.09
C LEU A 152 7.69 8.42 1.00
N ARG A 153 6.64 8.55 1.82
CA ARG A 153 5.80 9.78 1.88
C ARG A 153 6.62 11.05 2.10
N SER A 154 7.72 10.93 2.84
CA SER A 154 8.70 11.98 3.10
C SER A 154 9.49 12.43 1.87
N GLY A 155 9.40 11.71 0.75
CA GLY A 155 10.15 11.95 -0.48
C GLY A 155 11.49 11.21 -0.57
N HIS A 156 11.90 10.51 0.50
CA HIS A 156 13.14 9.74 0.48
C HIS A 156 13.03 8.48 -0.38
N LEU A 157 14.09 8.20 -1.13
CA LEU A 157 14.22 6.99 -1.94
C LEU A 157 15.02 5.94 -1.19
N VAL A 158 14.42 4.76 -1.03
CA VAL A 158 15.08 3.57 -0.47
C VAL A 158 14.91 2.40 -1.41
N ALA A 159 15.79 1.41 -1.30
CA ALA A 159 15.64 0.15 -2.00
C ALA A 159 15.81 -1.05 -1.06
N LEU A 160 14.99 -2.07 -1.24
CA LEU A 160 15.20 -3.38 -0.63
C LEU A 160 15.88 -4.28 -1.63
N LEU A 161 17.06 -4.80 -1.28
CA LEU A 161 17.84 -5.73 -2.08
C LEU A 161 17.88 -7.10 -1.39
N GLY A 162 17.22 -8.11 -1.95
CA GLY A 162 17.22 -9.46 -1.38
C GLY A 162 18.45 -10.28 -1.77
N PRO A 163 18.63 -11.47 -1.20
CA PRO A 163 19.78 -12.32 -1.46
C PRO A 163 19.69 -12.94 -2.87
N ALA A 164 20.84 -13.41 -3.38
CA ALA A 164 20.85 -14.27 -4.56
C ALA A 164 20.32 -15.67 -4.21
N GLY A 165 19.62 -16.31 -5.16
CA GLY A 165 19.12 -17.68 -5.00
C GLY A 165 17.95 -17.84 -4.03
N ARG A 166 17.85 -19.02 -3.42
CA ARG A 166 16.82 -19.38 -2.43
C ARG A 166 17.49 -19.93 -1.15
N PRO A 167 16.92 -19.70 0.04
CA PRO A 167 15.69 -18.94 0.30
C PRO A 167 15.89 -17.42 0.22
N LYS A 168 14.87 -16.70 -0.28
CA LYS A 168 14.86 -15.22 -0.35
C LYS A 168 14.46 -14.64 1.02
N THR A 169 15.34 -14.82 1.99
CA THR A 169 15.21 -14.37 3.38
C THR A 169 16.31 -13.36 3.68
N THR A 170 15.98 -12.29 4.39
CA THR A 170 16.92 -11.21 4.76
C THR A 170 17.23 -10.27 3.59
N PHE A 171 16.72 -9.05 3.67
CA PHE A 171 16.93 -8.01 2.66
C PHE A 171 17.89 -6.94 3.19
N THR A 172 18.65 -6.32 2.29
CA THR A 172 19.45 -5.14 2.60
C THR A 172 18.62 -3.90 2.27
N LEU A 173 18.45 -3.01 3.24
CA LEU A 173 17.88 -1.68 3.02
C LEU A 173 19.00 -0.75 2.56
N LEU A 174 18.81 -0.17 1.38
CA LEU A 174 19.72 0.76 0.74
C LEU A 174 19.11 2.17 0.75
N GLN A 175 19.96 3.17 0.95
CA GLN A 175 19.60 4.59 0.91
C GLN A 175 20.38 5.29 -0.20
N HIS A 176 19.68 6.11 -0.97
CA HIS A 176 20.27 6.88 -2.06
C HIS A 176 20.85 8.23 -1.60
N ASP A 177 20.19 8.91 -0.67
CA ASP A 177 20.55 10.27 -0.25
C ASP A 177 21.50 10.32 0.97
N THR A 178 21.87 11.53 1.40
CA THR A 178 22.80 11.78 2.52
C THR A 178 22.11 12.02 3.86
N THR A 179 20.81 11.77 3.97
CA THR A 179 20.04 11.89 5.22
C THR A 179 20.60 10.92 6.28
N ASP A 180 20.37 11.20 7.56
CA ASP A 180 20.75 10.27 8.62
C ASP A 180 20.10 8.89 8.40
N PRO A 181 20.89 7.79 8.29
CA PRO A 181 20.36 6.43 8.18
C PRO A 181 19.35 6.06 9.26
N ALA A 182 19.55 6.56 10.49
CA ALA A 182 18.64 6.29 11.61
C ALA A 182 17.23 6.85 11.35
N GLU A 183 17.16 8.05 10.79
CA GLU A 183 15.92 8.72 10.41
C GLU A 183 15.22 8.00 9.26
N ILE A 184 15.98 7.57 8.24
CA ILE A 184 15.43 6.80 7.11
C ILE A 184 14.88 5.45 7.57
N ILE A 185 15.59 4.74 8.44
CA ILE A 185 15.12 3.46 9.01
C ILE A 185 13.83 3.67 9.80
N ALA A 186 13.77 4.70 10.65
CA ALA A 186 12.58 4.99 11.45
C ALA A 186 11.36 5.27 10.56
N ARG A 187 11.52 6.12 9.53
CA ARG A 187 10.47 6.41 8.55
C ARG A 187 10.07 5.18 7.73
N PHE A 188 11.03 4.35 7.35
CA PHE A 188 10.76 3.10 6.65
C PHE A 188 9.91 2.17 7.52
N CYS A 189 10.25 1.96 8.80
CA CYS A 189 9.43 1.17 9.73
C CYS A 189 8.02 1.74 9.88
N GLU A 190 7.91 3.05 10.11
CA GLU A 190 6.64 3.75 10.29
C GLU A 190 5.72 3.56 9.07
N TYR A 191 6.22 3.85 7.87
CA TYR A 191 5.39 3.82 6.65
C TYR A 191 5.12 2.43 6.11
N THR A 192 5.98 1.46 6.39
CA THR A 192 5.78 0.07 5.96
C THR A 192 5.13 -0.80 7.03
N GLU A 193 4.88 -0.25 8.24
CA GLU A 193 4.44 -1.00 9.42
C GLU A 193 5.34 -2.20 9.71
N LEU A 194 6.63 -2.11 9.36
CA LEU A 194 7.60 -3.15 9.60
C LEU A 194 8.11 -3.02 11.04
N PRO A 195 8.02 -4.08 11.86
CA PRO A 195 8.41 -3.99 13.26
C PRO A 195 9.92 -3.68 13.39
N PRO A 196 10.32 -2.70 14.23
CA PRO A 196 11.72 -2.31 14.36
C PRO A 196 12.67 -3.47 14.74
N GLU A 197 12.19 -4.47 15.47
CA GLU A 197 12.95 -5.67 15.85
C GLU A 197 13.32 -6.56 14.65
N ARG A 198 12.70 -6.35 13.49
CA ARG A 198 13.05 -6.99 12.22
C ARG A 198 14.12 -6.21 11.45
N ILE A 199 14.58 -5.06 11.96
CA ILE A 199 15.61 -4.25 11.32
C ILE A 199 16.86 -4.19 12.19
N THR A 200 17.97 -4.68 11.64
CA THR A 200 19.30 -4.53 12.24
C THR A 200 20.09 -3.49 11.45
N ARG A 201 20.55 -2.42 12.10
CA ARG A 201 21.43 -1.43 11.45
C ARG A 201 22.70 -2.09 10.96
N THR A 202 23.16 -1.74 9.77
CA THR A 202 24.51 -2.11 9.34
C THR A 202 25.51 -1.27 10.13
N ALA A 203 26.63 -1.87 10.55
CA ALA A 203 27.72 -1.10 11.13
C ALA A 203 28.20 -0.08 10.09
N GLU A 204 28.45 1.16 10.52
CA GLU A 204 29.14 2.11 9.65
C GLU A 204 30.52 1.54 9.30
N PRO A 205 30.94 1.58 8.03
CA PRO A 205 32.30 1.20 7.64
C PRO A 205 33.35 2.13 8.28
#